data_AF-A0A8S2G1S0-F1
#
_entry.id   AF-A0A8S2G1S0-F1
#
_cell.length_a   1.000
_cell.length_b   1.000
_cell.length_c   1.000
_cell.angle_alpha   90.00
_cell.angle_beta   90.00
_cell.angle_gamma   90.00
#
_symmetry.space_group_name_H-M   'P 1'
#
loop_
_entity.id
_entity.type
_entity.pdbx_description
1 polymer ?
#
loop_
_entity_poly.entity_id
_entity_poly.type
_entity_poly.pdbx_seq_one_letter_code
_entity_poly.pdbx_strand_id
1 'polypeptide(L)'
;INSLFIMPKGYEFSQEVKQLMFHIINFVESEKNDPVIPLYNVNDRLVKMLDISKRSVKSVKLKHELHQLRQKEMNEQHQQQEMKEKNEVDANVRELRSRTISLPMSRHRESSASTPPTKILCRRHTVSAASSSSHIDLPIPQALPPQKKKQGKDLIRFEFHKLIQEKVYPTSEKLLKRLIERYEDFPIRSATTLRKKMRNLGFFYQRTSKIKIPLDSQAFVVARAKYFQALEELRETNVHLYYHDET
;
A
#
# COMPACT_ATOMS: atom_id res chain seq x y z
N ILE A 1 -31.28 6.78 3.11
CA ILE A 1 -31.24 8.22 2.76
C ILE A 1 -30.07 8.38 1.80
N ASN A 2 -30.32 8.32 0.49
CA ASN A 2 -29.31 8.50 -0.56
C ASN A 2 -29.51 9.92 -1.13
N SER A 3 -28.88 10.92 -0.51
CA SER A 3 -28.79 12.25 -1.10
C SER A 3 -27.82 12.17 -2.27
N LEU A 4 -28.33 11.85 -3.46
CA LEU A 4 -27.61 12.03 -4.72
C LEU A 4 -27.22 13.51 -4.80
N PHE A 5 -25.93 13.79 -4.58
CA PHE A 5 -25.34 15.11 -4.81
C PHE A 5 -25.42 15.42 -6.31
N ILE A 6 -26.55 16.00 -6.73
CA ILE A 6 -26.69 16.57 -8.08
C ILE A 6 -25.93 17.89 -8.04
N MET A 7 -24.77 17.92 -8.70
CA MET A 7 -23.97 19.14 -8.75
C MET A 7 -24.75 20.30 -9.38
N PRO A 8 -24.86 21.45 -8.71
CA PRO A 8 -25.41 22.66 -9.30
C PRO A 8 -24.56 23.05 -10.51
N LYS A 9 -25.20 23.31 -11.65
CA LYS A 9 -24.51 23.82 -12.83
C LYS A 9 -23.98 25.23 -12.51
N GLY A 10 -22.67 25.44 -12.62
CA GLY A 10 -22.04 26.75 -12.47
C GLY A 10 -21.24 26.98 -11.19
N TYR A 11 -21.10 25.97 -10.30
CA TYR A 11 -20.22 26.10 -9.14
C TYR A 11 -18.75 25.93 -9.54
N GLU A 12 -17.92 26.93 -9.23
CA GLU A 12 -16.47 26.82 -9.30
C GLU A 12 -15.95 26.23 -7.99
N PHE A 13 -15.15 25.17 -8.08
CA PHE A 13 -14.49 24.61 -6.89
C PHE A 13 -13.42 25.57 -6.38
N SER A 14 -13.25 25.64 -5.06
CA SER A 14 -12.08 26.31 -4.48
C SER A 14 -10.79 25.63 -4.96
N GLN A 15 -9.71 26.40 -5.05
CA GLN A 15 -8.41 25.91 -5.51
C GLN A 15 -7.90 24.74 -4.66
N GLU A 16 -8.14 24.77 -3.35
CA GLU A 16 -7.79 23.71 -2.39
C GLU A 16 -8.51 22.40 -2.71
N VAL A 17 -9.81 22.46 -3.02
CA VAL A 17 -10.58 21.27 -3.40
C VAL A 17 -10.10 20.71 -4.73
N LYS A 18 -9.75 21.56 -5.70
CA LYS A 18 -9.15 21.12 -6.97
C LYS A 18 -7.80 20.41 -6.75
N GLN A 19 -6.96 20.94 -5.87
CA GLN A 19 -5.69 20.32 -5.50
C GLN A 19 -5.88 18.97 -4.79
N LEU A 20 -6.83 18.87 -3.86
CA LEU A 20 -7.15 17.60 -3.20
C LEU A 20 -7.65 16.54 -4.20
N MET A 21 -8.56 16.93 -5.10
CA MET A 21 -9.02 16.06 -6.18
C MET A 21 -7.86 15.59 -7.06
N PHE A 22 -6.89 16.46 -7.34
CA PHE A 22 -5.70 16.13 -8.12
C PHE A 22 -4.81 15.10 -7.42
N HIS A 23 -4.55 15.26 -6.12
CA HIS A 23 -3.77 14.29 -5.34
C HIS A 23 -4.42 12.91 -5.34
N ILE A 24 -5.75 12.86 -5.15
CA ILE A 24 -6.52 11.62 -5.19
C ILE A 24 -6.46 10.97 -6.58
N ILE A 25 -6.57 11.76 -7.66
CA ILE A 25 -6.45 11.24 -9.02
C ILE A 25 -5.06 10.67 -9.27
N ASN A 26 -4.00 11.43 -9.00
CA ASN A 26 -2.63 10.97 -9.20
C ASN A 26 -2.31 9.73 -8.39
N PHE A 27 -2.78 9.65 -7.13
CA PHE A 27 -2.63 8.47 -6.28
C PHE A 27 -3.30 7.23 -6.88
N VAL A 28 -4.52 7.36 -7.39
CA VAL A 28 -5.22 6.23 -8.01
C VAL A 28 -4.63 5.87 -9.38
N GLU A 29 -4.05 6.83 -10.10
CA GLU A 29 -3.40 6.59 -11.39
C GLU A 29 -1.99 6.02 -11.27
N SER A 30 -1.21 6.40 -10.25
CA SER A 30 0.11 5.81 -10.00
C SER A 30 0.01 4.32 -9.64
N GLU A 31 -1.04 3.92 -8.92
CA GLU A 31 -1.34 2.51 -8.65
C GLU A 31 -1.65 1.69 -9.93
N LYS A 32 -1.98 2.32 -11.08
CA LYS A 32 -2.17 1.59 -12.35
C LYS A 32 -0.87 1.00 -12.89
N ASN A 33 0.28 1.56 -12.50
CA ASN A 33 1.58 1.18 -13.04
C ASN A 33 2.26 0.05 -12.25
N ASP A 34 1.70 -0.36 -11.11
CA ASP A 34 2.17 -1.50 -10.33
C ASP A 34 1.50 -2.82 -10.76
N PRO A 35 2.17 -3.99 -10.58
CA PRO A 35 1.71 -5.23 -11.18
C PRO A 35 0.50 -5.84 -10.46
N VAL A 36 -0.59 -5.94 -11.23
CA VAL A 36 -1.56 -7.05 -11.27
C VAL A 36 -2.44 -7.25 -10.03
N ILE A 37 -3.22 -6.23 -9.67
CA ILE A 37 -4.57 -6.48 -9.13
C ILE A 37 -5.53 -5.61 -9.93
N PRO A 38 -6.58 -6.17 -10.57
CA PRO A 38 -7.64 -5.38 -11.16
C PRO A 38 -8.48 -4.78 -10.03
N LEU A 39 -7.92 -3.81 -9.31
CA LEU A 39 -8.67 -2.92 -8.46
C LEU A 39 -9.64 -2.16 -9.35
N TYR A 40 -10.87 -2.02 -8.85
CA TYR A 40 -12.01 -1.31 -9.43
C TYR A 40 -11.67 -0.35 -10.58
N ASN A 41 -12.45 -0.39 -11.66
CA ASN A 41 -12.40 0.59 -12.75
C ASN A 41 -12.11 1.98 -12.16
N VAL A 42 -10.96 2.57 -12.50
CA VAL A 42 -10.45 3.78 -11.85
C VAL A 42 -11.52 4.88 -11.76
N ASN A 43 -12.39 4.95 -12.76
CA ASN A 43 -13.53 5.86 -12.75
C ASN A 43 -14.53 5.59 -11.60
N ASP A 44 -14.85 4.33 -11.31
CA ASP A 44 -15.77 3.95 -10.23
C ASP A 44 -15.15 4.22 -8.84
N ARG A 45 -13.83 4.10 -8.71
CA ARG A 45 -13.10 4.43 -7.48
C ARG A 45 -13.01 5.93 -7.26
N LEU A 46 -12.70 6.70 -8.31
CA LEU A 46 -12.72 8.17 -8.26
C LEU A 46 -14.11 8.71 -7.91
N VAL A 47 -15.16 8.14 -8.50
CA VAL A 47 -16.56 8.47 -8.18
C VAL A 47 -16.87 8.24 -6.71
N LYS A 48 -16.40 7.12 -6.13
CA LYS A 48 -16.61 6.81 -4.72
C LYS A 48 -15.78 7.68 -3.79
N MET A 49 -14.51 7.96 -4.11
CA MET A 49 -13.61 8.72 -3.25
C MET A 49 -13.94 10.21 -3.23
N LEU A 50 -14.42 10.74 -4.35
CA LEU A 50 -14.75 12.15 -4.51
C LEU A 50 -16.25 12.44 -4.35
N ASP A 51 -17.06 11.39 -4.17
CA ASP A 51 -18.53 11.43 -4.15
C ASP A 51 -19.16 12.22 -5.33
N ILE A 52 -18.50 12.16 -6.50
CA ILE A 52 -18.90 12.87 -7.71
C ILE A 52 -19.57 11.96 -8.72
N SER A 53 -20.53 12.50 -9.47
CA SER A 53 -21.18 11.79 -10.57
C SER A 53 -20.18 11.29 -11.62
N LYS A 54 -20.42 10.09 -12.17
CA LYS A 54 -19.67 9.52 -13.30
C LYS A 54 -19.57 10.47 -14.51
N ARG A 55 -20.55 11.35 -14.71
CA ARG A 55 -20.54 12.36 -15.78
C ARG A 55 -19.51 13.46 -15.53
N SER A 56 -19.30 13.85 -14.28
CA SER A 56 -18.36 14.91 -13.89
C SER A 56 -16.91 14.50 -14.09
N VAL A 57 -16.56 13.23 -13.77
CA VAL A 57 -15.21 12.66 -14.01
C VAL A 57 -14.86 12.62 -15.50
N LYS A 58 -15.84 12.35 -16.35
CA LYS A 58 -15.66 12.33 -17.81
C LYS A 58 -15.76 13.71 -18.45
N SER A 59 -16.13 14.75 -17.70
CA SER A 59 -16.31 16.08 -18.27
C SER A 59 -14.96 16.59 -18.81
N VAL A 60 -14.97 17.00 -20.08
CA VAL A 60 -13.80 17.53 -20.78
C VAL A 60 -13.22 18.75 -20.04
N LYS A 61 -14.08 19.50 -19.34
CA LYS A 61 -13.70 20.68 -18.54
C LYS A 61 -12.78 20.33 -17.37
N LEU A 62 -13.11 19.29 -16.57
CA LEU A 62 -12.26 18.86 -15.46
C LEU A 62 -10.89 18.39 -15.97
N LYS A 63 -10.86 17.60 -17.05
CA LYS A 63 -9.59 17.15 -17.65
C LYS A 63 -8.73 18.31 -18.16
N HIS A 64 -9.36 19.32 -18.77
CA HIS A 64 -8.66 20.49 -19.27
C HIS A 64 -8.11 21.35 -18.12
N GLU A 65 -8.91 21.62 -17.08
CA GLU A 65 -8.46 22.33 -15.88
C GLU A 65 -7.32 21.59 -15.17
N LEU A 66 -7.40 20.25 -15.09
CA LEU A 66 -6.33 19.41 -14.52
C LEU A 66 -5.04 19.48 -15.34
N HIS A 67 -5.13 19.51 -16.66
CA HIS A 67 -3.96 19.63 -17.53
C HIS A 67 -3.27 20.98 -17.37
N GLN A 68 -4.04 22.07 -17.24
CA GLN A 68 -3.50 23.41 -17.00
C GLN A 68 -2.77 23.50 -15.65
N LEU A 69 -3.33 22.92 -14.58
CA LEU A 69 -2.68 22.91 -13.26
C LEU A 69 -1.35 22.13 -13.30
N ARG A 70 -1.31 20.97 -13.96
CA ARG A 70 -0.09 20.18 -14.10
C ARG A 70 1.01 20.92 -14.87
N GLN A 71 0.65 21.63 -15.94
CA GLN A 71 1.61 22.46 -16.67
C GLN A 71 2.14 23.61 -15.81
N LYS A 72 1.27 24.24 -15.00
CA LYS A 72 1.66 25.31 -14.09
C LYS A 72 2.63 24.80 -13.01
N GLU A 73 2.35 23.66 -12.38
CA GLU A 73 3.24 23.05 -11.38
C GLU A 73 4.61 22.68 -11.98
N MET A 74 4.66 22.09 -13.17
CA MET A 74 5.94 21.80 -13.84
C MET A 74 6.73 23.08 -14.14
N ASN A 75 6.06 24.13 -14.62
CA ASN A 75 6.71 25.40 -14.91
C ASN A 75 7.25 26.06 -13.63
N GLU A 76 6.49 26.01 -12.53
CA GLU A 76 6.93 26.53 -11.23
C GLU A 76 8.12 25.74 -10.69
N GLN A 77 8.12 24.41 -10.80
CA GLN A 77 9.26 23.57 -10.40
C GLN A 77 10.50 23.88 -11.25
N HIS A 78 10.33 24.05 -12.57
CA HIS A 78 11.42 24.39 -13.47
C HIS A 78 12.01 25.76 -13.13
N GLN A 79 11.18 26.78 -12.90
CA GLN A 79 11.63 28.11 -12.47
C GLN A 79 12.36 28.07 -11.12
N GLN A 80 11.88 27.29 -10.16
CA GLN A 80 12.57 27.11 -8.88
C GLN A 80 13.93 26.44 -9.04
N GLN A 81 14.05 25.49 -9.97
CA GLN A 81 15.31 24.83 -10.26
C GLN A 81 16.31 25.78 -10.94
N GLU A 82 15.88 26.55 -11.94
CA GLU A 82 16.72 27.57 -12.58
C GLU A 82 17.21 28.64 -11.58
N MET A 83 16.35 29.06 -10.65
CA MET A 83 16.74 30.00 -9.58
C MET A 83 17.78 29.40 -8.64
N LYS A 84 17.66 28.11 -8.29
CA LYS A 84 18.66 27.41 -7.46
C LYS A 84 20.00 27.31 -8.18
N GLU A 85 20.00 26.94 -9.46
CA GLU A 85 21.22 26.83 -10.26
C GLU A 85 21.92 28.19 -10.42
N LYS A 86 21.17 29.27 -10.68
CA LYS A 86 21.74 30.63 -10.73
C LYS A 86 22.37 31.04 -9.40
N ASN A 87 21.69 30.80 -8.30
CA ASN A 87 22.22 31.12 -6.96
C ASN A 87 23.48 30.31 -6.64
N GLU A 88 23.56 29.05 -7.06
CA GLU A 88 24.74 28.21 -6.88
C GLU A 88 25.92 28.70 -7.72
N VAL A 89 25.68 29.07 -8.99
CA VAL A 89 26.71 29.69 -9.85
C VAL A 89 27.22 30.99 -9.24
N ASP A 90 26.34 31.86 -8.76
CA ASP A 90 26.73 33.12 -8.13
C ASP A 90 27.51 32.91 -6.83
N ALA A 91 27.15 31.90 -6.03
CA ALA A 91 27.88 31.51 -4.83
C ALA A 91 29.31 31.02 -5.18
N ASN A 92 29.43 30.15 -6.19
CA ASN A 92 30.71 29.63 -6.67
C ASN A 92 31.61 30.76 -7.24
N VAL A 93 31.04 31.72 -7.97
CA VAL A 93 31.78 32.89 -8.48
C VAL A 93 32.27 33.79 -7.34
N ARG A 94 31.45 34.00 -6.30
CA ARG A 94 31.87 34.75 -5.10
C ARG A 94 33.00 34.04 -4.36
N GLU A 95 32.92 32.72 -4.19
CA GLU A 95 33.96 31.92 -3.55
C GLU A 95 35.30 32.00 -4.33
N LEU A 96 35.25 31.85 -5.65
CA LEU A 96 36.44 31.98 -6.51
C LEU A 96 37.09 33.37 -6.38
N ARG A 97 36.30 34.44 -6.41
CA ARG A 97 36.80 35.82 -6.22
C ARG A 97 37.42 36.03 -4.83
N SER A 98 36.86 35.43 -3.80
CA SER A 98 37.39 35.53 -2.43
C SER A 98 38.77 34.86 -2.29
N ARG A 99 39.02 33.78 -3.03
CA ARG A 99 40.32 33.07 -3.02
C ARG A 99 41.43 33.81 -3.78
N THR A 100 41.10 34.62 -4.78
CA THR A 100 42.10 35.34 -5.58
C THR A 100 42.68 36.57 -4.85
N ILE A 101 41.98 37.11 -3.84
CA ILE A 101 42.39 38.35 -3.15
C ILE A 101 43.26 38.07 -1.92
N SER A 102 43.29 36.84 -1.40
CA SER A 102 44.19 36.43 -0.33
C SER A 102 45.48 35.82 -0.90
N LEU A 103 46.37 36.65 -1.44
CA LEU A 103 47.79 36.30 -1.51
C LEU A 103 48.40 36.59 -0.11
N PRO A 104 48.73 35.56 0.68
CA PRO A 104 49.47 35.78 1.91
C PRO A 104 50.88 36.24 1.55
N MET A 105 51.22 37.47 1.92
CA MET A 105 52.62 37.87 2.04
C MET A 105 53.26 36.95 3.09
N SER A 106 54.03 35.98 2.59
CA SER A 106 54.77 35.00 3.37
C SER A 106 55.67 35.71 4.38
N ARG A 107 55.33 35.59 5.67
CA ARG A 107 56.27 35.74 6.77
C ARG A 107 56.35 34.42 7.50
N HIS A 108 57.50 33.78 7.33
CA HIS A 108 57.99 32.71 8.19
C HIS A 108 57.77 33.06 9.67
N ARG A 109 57.10 32.18 10.41
CA ARG A 109 57.56 31.82 11.74
C ARG A 109 57.01 30.46 12.16
N GLU A 110 57.97 29.55 12.36
CA GLU A 110 57.81 28.28 13.05
C GLU A 110 57.34 28.52 14.48
N SER A 111 56.39 27.72 14.95
CA SER A 111 56.36 27.27 16.35
C SER A 111 55.29 26.20 16.54
N SER A 112 55.80 24.99 16.75
CA SER A 112 55.28 23.91 17.57
C SER A 112 54.26 24.29 18.65
N ALA A 113 53.17 23.53 18.74
CA ALA A 113 52.59 23.11 20.02
C ALA A 113 51.63 21.94 19.83
N SER A 114 51.88 20.90 20.62
CA SER A 114 51.09 19.70 20.83
C SER A 114 49.72 19.99 21.44
N THR A 115 48.67 19.36 20.92
CA THR A 115 47.38 19.20 21.61
C THR A 115 47.19 17.73 22.03
N PRO A 116 46.76 17.47 23.27
CA PRO A 116 46.59 16.11 23.80
C PRO A 116 45.26 15.48 23.36
N PRO A 117 45.12 14.15 23.47
CA PRO A 117 43.92 13.43 23.04
C PRO A 117 42.77 13.56 24.04
N THR A 118 41.60 13.93 23.51
CA THR A 118 40.32 13.97 24.22
C THR A 118 39.89 12.55 24.59
N LYS A 119 39.87 12.23 25.89
CA LYS A 119 39.35 10.96 26.41
C LYS A 119 37.83 10.92 26.22
N ILE A 120 37.38 10.02 25.35
CA ILE A 120 35.95 9.69 25.18
C ILE A 120 35.54 8.78 26.34
N LEU A 121 34.70 9.33 27.22
CA LEU A 121 34.10 8.63 28.35
C LEU A 121 32.95 7.75 27.85
N CYS A 122 33.19 6.44 27.70
CA CYS A 122 32.15 5.45 27.45
C CYS A 122 31.24 5.32 28.69
N ARG A 123 30.04 5.91 28.61
CA ARG A 123 28.98 5.77 29.60
C ARG A 123 28.27 4.43 29.41
N ARG A 124 28.67 3.40 30.18
CA ARG A 124 27.89 2.17 30.35
C ARG A 124 26.62 2.49 31.13
N HIS A 125 25.47 2.37 30.48
CA HIS A 125 24.19 2.23 31.16
C HIS A 125 23.90 0.73 31.31
N THR A 126 24.08 0.22 32.52
CA THR A 126 23.48 -1.03 32.98
C THR A 126 22.05 -0.72 33.39
N VAL A 127 21.08 -1.10 32.56
CA VAL A 127 19.67 -1.17 32.98
C VAL A 127 19.43 -2.55 33.57
N SER A 128 19.13 -2.52 34.86
CA SER A 128 18.80 -3.65 35.72
C SER A 128 17.37 -4.13 35.47
N ALA A 129 17.19 -5.43 35.64
CA ALA A 129 15.97 -6.18 35.44
C ALA A 129 14.81 -5.73 36.36
N ALA A 130 13.59 -5.82 35.85
CA ALA A 130 12.41 -6.13 36.65
C ALA A 130 11.46 -6.99 35.80
N SER A 131 11.73 -8.29 35.82
CA SER A 131 10.91 -9.34 35.24
C SER A 131 9.71 -9.60 36.15
N SER A 132 8.58 -8.93 35.94
CA SER A 132 7.30 -9.29 36.54
C SER A 132 6.53 -10.18 35.56
N SER A 133 6.82 -11.48 35.62
CA SER A 133 6.07 -12.54 34.94
C SER A 133 4.73 -12.74 35.67
N SER A 134 3.68 -12.08 35.20
CA SER A 134 2.30 -12.44 35.55
C SER A 134 1.89 -13.63 34.68
N HIS A 135 2.03 -14.83 35.24
CA HIS A 135 1.51 -16.08 34.70
C HIS A 135 -0.03 -16.00 34.67
N ILE A 136 -0.59 -15.59 33.53
CA ILE A 136 -2.03 -15.67 33.31
C ILE A 136 -2.30 -17.07 32.78
N ASP A 137 -2.75 -17.96 33.67
CA ASP A 137 -3.29 -19.28 33.31
C ASP A 137 -4.60 -19.10 32.55
N LEU A 138 -4.48 -18.89 31.24
CA LEU A 138 -5.61 -19.01 30.33
C LEU A 138 -5.97 -20.49 30.21
N PRO A 139 -7.24 -20.87 30.47
CA PRO A 139 -7.67 -22.25 30.34
C PRO A 139 -7.46 -22.73 28.91
N ILE A 140 -6.61 -23.74 28.76
CA ILE A 140 -6.34 -24.44 27.51
C ILE A 140 -7.69 -24.96 26.97
N PRO A 141 -8.16 -24.48 25.81
CA PRO A 141 -9.38 -24.98 25.20
C PRO A 141 -9.18 -26.46 24.88
N GLN A 142 -10.02 -27.30 25.47
CA GLN A 142 -10.03 -28.74 25.19
C GLN A 142 -10.09 -28.98 23.68
N ALA A 143 -9.19 -29.85 23.20
CA ALA A 143 -9.03 -30.22 21.80
C ALA A 143 -10.39 -30.56 21.15
N LEU A 144 -10.76 -29.76 20.15
CA LEU A 144 -11.96 -29.97 19.35
C LEU A 144 -11.85 -31.31 18.58
N PRO A 145 -12.93 -32.11 18.54
CA PRO A 145 -12.91 -33.40 17.87
C PRO A 145 -12.68 -33.28 16.35
N PRO A 146 -12.05 -34.30 15.71
CA PRO A 146 -11.66 -34.27 14.31
C PRO A 146 -12.90 -34.18 13.39
N GLN A 147 -13.09 -33.01 12.76
CA GLN A 147 -14.22 -32.72 11.90
C GLN A 147 -14.11 -33.37 10.51
N LYS A 148 -14.36 -34.68 10.43
CA LYS A 148 -14.25 -35.48 9.18
C LYS A 148 -15.26 -35.12 8.06
N LYS A 149 -16.10 -34.09 8.19
CA LYS A 149 -17.11 -33.72 7.18
C LYS A 149 -17.06 -32.27 6.67
N LYS A 150 -16.12 -31.43 7.14
CA LYS A 150 -15.96 -30.04 6.65
C LYS A 150 -14.85 -29.83 5.62
N GLN A 151 -13.98 -30.82 5.44
CA GLN A 151 -12.76 -30.71 4.63
C GLN A 151 -12.99 -30.19 3.21
N GLY A 152 -14.07 -30.60 2.55
CA GLY A 152 -14.38 -30.17 1.17
C GLY A 152 -14.63 -28.67 1.00
N LYS A 153 -15.05 -27.94 2.05
CA LYS A 153 -15.29 -26.48 1.96
C LYS A 153 -13.98 -25.70 2.05
N ASP A 154 -13.09 -26.15 2.92
CA ASP A 154 -11.83 -25.47 3.20
C ASP A 154 -10.81 -25.73 2.08
N LEU A 155 -10.86 -26.91 1.45
CA LEU A 155 -10.04 -27.28 0.30
C LEU A 155 -10.19 -26.31 -0.90
N ILE A 156 -11.42 -25.96 -1.26
CA ILE A 156 -11.68 -25.04 -2.38
C ILE A 156 -11.09 -23.65 -2.10
N ARG A 157 -11.23 -23.17 -0.86
CA ARG A 157 -10.69 -21.88 -0.43
C ARG A 157 -9.18 -21.90 -0.38
N PHE A 158 -8.59 -22.97 0.15
CA PHE A 158 -7.15 -23.14 0.25
C PHE A 158 -6.48 -23.08 -1.13
N GLU A 159 -6.91 -23.90 -2.09
CA GLU A 159 -6.32 -23.90 -3.43
C GLU A 159 -6.60 -22.60 -4.20
N PHE A 160 -7.74 -21.94 -3.94
CA PHE A 160 -8.00 -20.60 -4.48
C PHE A 160 -6.97 -19.57 -3.99
N HIS A 161 -6.68 -19.53 -2.69
CA HIS A 161 -5.69 -18.61 -2.13
C HIS A 161 -4.27 -18.94 -2.58
N LYS A 162 -3.96 -20.22 -2.76
CA LYS A 162 -2.67 -20.67 -3.28
C LYS A 162 -2.42 -20.17 -4.70
N LEU A 163 -3.44 -20.18 -5.57
CA LEU A 163 -3.33 -19.59 -6.91
C LEU A 163 -3.03 -18.08 -6.86
N ILE A 164 -3.67 -17.35 -5.95
CA ILE A 164 -3.40 -15.92 -5.74
C ILE A 164 -1.95 -15.70 -5.28
N GLN A 165 -1.47 -16.52 -4.33
CA GLN A 165 -0.09 -16.43 -3.83
C GLN A 165 0.94 -16.68 -4.96
N GLU A 166 0.65 -17.61 -5.87
CA GLU A 166 1.48 -17.88 -7.05
C GLU A 166 1.34 -16.82 -8.15
N LYS A 167 0.60 -15.73 -7.91
CA LYS A 167 0.29 -14.67 -8.89
C LYS A 167 -0.43 -15.22 -10.14
N VAL A 168 -1.08 -16.38 -10.02
CA VAL A 168 -1.88 -16.99 -11.09
C VAL A 168 -3.33 -16.62 -10.93
N TYR A 169 -3.94 -16.14 -12.02
CA TYR A 169 -5.32 -15.71 -11.99
C TYR A 169 -6.29 -16.89 -11.74
N PRO A 170 -7.12 -16.86 -10.67
CA PRO A 170 -7.92 -18.02 -10.26
C PRO A 170 -9.23 -18.10 -11.06
N THR A 171 -9.19 -18.62 -12.29
CA THR A 171 -10.43 -18.98 -13.00
C THR A 171 -11.02 -20.28 -12.46
N SER A 172 -12.34 -20.45 -12.57
CA SER A 172 -13.01 -21.67 -12.10
C SER A 172 -12.49 -22.95 -12.78
N GLU A 173 -12.03 -22.84 -14.02
CA GLU A 173 -11.43 -23.96 -14.77
C GLU A 173 -10.04 -24.32 -14.24
N LYS A 174 -9.17 -23.31 -14.01
CA LYS A 174 -7.84 -23.53 -13.43
C LYS A 174 -7.94 -24.12 -12.02
N LEU A 175 -8.85 -23.58 -11.22
CA LEU A 175 -9.09 -24.08 -9.87
C LEU A 175 -9.61 -25.53 -9.90
N LEU A 176 -10.53 -25.86 -10.81
CA LEU A 176 -11.04 -27.22 -10.96
C LEU A 176 -9.94 -28.19 -11.38
N LYS A 177 -9.13 -27.82 -12.39
CA LYS A 177 -8.02 -28.64 -12.87
C LYS A 177 -7.06 -28.98 -11.72
N ARG A 178 -6.68 -27.96 -10.94
CA ARG A 178 -5.79 -28.10 -9.79
C ARG A 178 -6.37 -28.95 -8.65
N LEU A 179 -7.67 -28.81 -8.39
CA LEU A 179 -8.37 -29.63 -7.40
C LEU A 179 -8.42 -31.10 -7.81
N ILE A 180 -8.67 -31.38 -9.10
CA ILE A 180 -8.68 -32.75 -9.63
C ILE A 180 -7.27 -33.36 -9.62
N GLU A 181 -6.25 -32.58 -9.98
CA GLU A 181 -4.85 -33.04 -10.01
C GLU A 181 -4.28 -33.38 -8.63
N ARG A 182 -4.67 -32.64 -7.58
CA ARG A 182 -4.19 -32.88 -6.21
C ARG A 182 -5.04 -33.82 -5.38
N TYR A 183 -6.33 -33.88 -5.68
CA TYR A 183 -7.32 -34.64 -4.91
C TYR A 183 -8.09 -35.53 -5.89
N GLU A 184 -7.61 -36.76 -6.07
CA GLU A 184 -8.18 -37.72 -7.02
C GLU A 184 -9.67 -37.96 -6.77
N ASP A 185 -10.08 -38.00 -5.49
CA ASP A 185 -11.46 -38.22 -5.03
C ASP A 185 -12.31 -36.94 -4.97
N PHE A 186 -11.89 -35.84 -5.59
CA PHE A 186 -12.66 -34.60 -5.53
C PHE A 186 -14.04 -34.77 -6.21
N PRO A 187 -15.17 -34.54 -5.50
CA PRO A 187 -16.50 -34.95 -5.96
C PRO A 187 -17.06 -34.09 -7.10
N ILE A 188 -16.43 -32.95 -7.41
CA ILE A 188 -16.93 -32.01 -8.41
C ILE A 188 -16.04 -32.10 -9.65
N ARG A 189 -16.62 -32.54 -10.78
CA ARG A 189 -15.91 -32.66 -12.08
C ARG A 189 -16.24 -31.56 -13.08
N SER A 190 -17.21 -30.68 -12.78
CA SER A 190 -17.66 -29.63 -13.69
C SER A 190 -17.45 -28.22 -13.13
N ALA A 191 -16.97 -27.31 -13.98
CA ALA A 191 -16.71 -25.92 -13.61
C ALA A 191 -18.00 -25.14 -13.30
N THR A 192 -19.16 -25.56 -13.83
CA THR A 192 -20.46 -24.95 -13.50
C THR A 192 -20.90 -25.33 -12.09
N THR A 193 -20.76 -26.60 -11.73
CA THR A 193 -21.04 -27.11 -10.37
C THR A 193 -20.09 -26.51 -9.34
N LEU A 194 -18.80 -26.40 -9.66
CA LEU A 194 -17.81 -25.72 -8.81
C LEU A 194 -18.22 -24.26 -8.57
N ARG A 195 -18.63 -23.53 -9.61
CA ARG A 195 -19.13 -22.14 -9.46
C ARG A 195 -20.37 -22.03 -8.57
N LYS A 196 -21.31 -22.97 -8.65
CA LYS A 196 -22.46 -23.01 -7.73
C LYS A 196 -21.99 -23.25 -6.29
N LYS A 197 -21.07 -24.19 -6.09
CA LYS A 197 -20.52 -24.50 -4.76
C LYS A 197 -19.76 -23.30 -4.17
N MET A 198 -18.93 -22.63 -4.97
CA MET A 198 -18.21 -21.42 -4.57
C MET A 198 -19.17 -20.28 -4.19
N ARG A 199 -20.27 -20.09 -4.92
CA ARG A 199 -21.31 -19.12 -4.50
C ARG A 199 -21.88 -19.44 -3.12
N ASN A 200 -22.14 -20.72 -2.84
CA ASN A 200 -22.61 -21.15 -1.52
C ASN A 200 -21.54 -20.98 -0.42
N LEU A 201 -20.26 -20.88 -0.80
CA LEU A 201 -19.15 -20.54 0.09
C LEU A 201 -18.95 -19.02 0.22
N GLY A 202 -19.81 -18.19 -0.37
CA GLY A 202 -19.76 -16.73 -0.27
C GLY A 202 -18.79 -16.06 -1.24
N PHE A 203 -18.31 -16.76 -2.27
CA PHE A 203 -17.53 -16.14 -3.34
C PHE A 203 -18.42 -15.29 -4.23
N PHE A 204 -17.93 -14.10 -4.58
CA PHE A 204 -18.56 -13.21 -5.54
C PHE A 204 -17.98 -13.44 -6.92
N TYR A 205 -18.74 -13.12 -7.97
CA TYR A 205 -18.24 -13.23 -9.33
C TYR A 205 -18.32 -11.88 -10.02
N GLN A 206 -17.16 -11.36 -10.41
CA GLN A 206 -17.11 -10.19 -11.27
C GLN A 206 -17.18 -10.63 -12.73
N ARG A 207 -18.11 -10.04 -13.48
CA ARG A 207 -18.23 -10.27 -14.92
C ARG A 207 -17.29 -9.32 -15.64
N THR A 208 -16.28 -9.86 -16.29
CA THR A 208 -15.45 -9.13 -17.25
C THR A 208 -16.01 -9.35 -18.66
N SER A 209 -15.52 -8.60 -19.65
CA SER A 209 -15.95 -8.71 -21.05
C SER A 209 -15.87 -10.15 -21.61
N LYS A 210 -14.89 -10.94 -21.15
CA LYS A 210 -14.63 -12.30 -21.65
C LYS A 210 -14.97 -13.41 -20.65
N ILE A 211 -14.71 -13.22 -19.35
CA ILE A 211 -14.73 -14.30 -18.35
C ILE A 211 -15.36 -13.81 -17.03
N LYS A 212 -15.99 -14.73 -16.28
CA LYS A 212 -16.45 -14.50 -14.90
C LYS A 212 -15.38 -14.91 -13.90
N ILE A 213 -15.09 -14.03 -12.97
CA ILE A 213 -13.91 -14.14 -12.11
C ILE A 213 -14.38 -14.28 -10.67
N PRO A 214 -14.01 -15.36 -9.96
CA PRO A 214 -14.28 -15.48 -8.54
C PRO A 214 -13.43 -14.47 -7.75
N LEU A 215 -14.12 -13.65 -6.97
CA LEU A 215 -13.56 -12.80 -5.93
C LEU A 215 -13.85 -13.45 -4.58
N ASP A 216 -12.91 -13.27 -3.65
CA ASP A 216 -13.07 -13.77 -2.30
C ASP A 216 -14.29 -13.12 -1.62
N SER A 217 -14.79 -13.78 -0.57
CA SER A 217 -15.89 -13.25 0.20
C SER A 217 -15.49 -11.94 0.86
N GLN A 218 -16.30 -10.90 0.72
CA GLN A 218 -16.06 -9.61 1.39
C GLN A 218 -15.87 -9.77 2.91
N ALA A 219 -16.56 -10.73 3.52
CA ALA A 219 -16.41 -11.03 4.94
C ALA A 219 -14.99 -11.54 5.27
N PHE A 220 -14.40 -12.37 4.41
CA PHE A 220 -13.03 -12.86 4.57
C PHE A 220 -12.00 -11.76 4.35
N VAL A 221 -12.20 -10.91 3.35
CA VAL A 221 -11.32 -9.75 3.11
C VAL A 221 -11.32 -8.81 4.32
N VAL A 222 -12.50 -8.52 4.89
CA VAL A 222 -12.61 -7.69 6.10
C VAL A 222 -11.99 -8.37 7.31
N ALA A 223 -12.24 -9.65 7.53
CA ALA A 223 -11.64 -10.39 8.65
C ALA A 223 -10.10 -10.42 8.55
N ARG A 224 -9.57 -10.62 7.34
CA ARG A 224 -8.14 -10.59 7.06
C ARG A 224 -7.53 -9.21 7.29
N ALA A 225 -8.21 -8.14 6.87
CA ALA A 225 -7.76 -6.77 7.14
C ALA A 225 -7.72 -6.47 8.65
N LYS A 226 -8.76 -6.86 9.39
CA LYS A 226 -8.79 -6.72 10.87
C LYS A 226 -7.67 -7.49 11.54
N TYR A 227 -7.38 -8.70 11.07
CA TYR A 227 -6.28 -9.50 11.58
C TYR A 227 -4.92 -8.80 11.36
N PHE A 228 -4.69 -8.24 10.17
CA PHE A 228 -3.44 -7.50 9.91
C PHE A 228 -3.33 -6.22 10.73
N GLN A 229 -4.43 -5.49 10.92
CA GLN A 229 -4.46 -4.33 11.79
C GLN A 229 -4.10 -4.71 13.24
N ALA A 230 -4.67 -5.78 13.78
CA ALA A 230 -4.33 -6.27 15.11
C ALA A 230 -2.85 -6.68 15.23
N LEU A 231 -2.28 -7.27 14.18
CA LEU A 231 -0.84 -7.58 14.15
C LEU A 231 0.03 -6.32 14.15
N GLU A 232 -0.39 -5.26 13.48
CA GLU A 232 0.32 -3.99 13.43
C GLU A 232 0.31 -3.31 14.81
N GLU A 233 -0.85 -3.26 15.47
CA GLU A 233 -0.99 -2.78 16.85
C GLU A 233 -0.08 -3.56 17.83
N LEU A 234 -0.03 -4.89 17.70
CA LEU A 234 0.85 -5.72 18.53
C LEU A 234 2.35 -5.44 18.28
N ARG A 235 2.73 -5.13 17.04
CA ARG A 235 4.12 -4.75 16.72
C ARG A 235 4.48 -3.39 17.30
N GLU A 236 3.57 -2.42 17.30
CA GLU A 236 3.79 -1.11 17.93
C GLU A 236 4.01 -1.24 19.44
N THR A 237 3.33 -2.18 20.09
CA THR A 237 3.50 -2.46 21.53
C THR A 237 4.76 -3.26 21.88
N ASN A 238 5.64 -3.56 20.91
CA ASN A 238 6.83 -4.39 21.06
C ASN A 238 6.55 -5.80 21.65
N VAL A 239 5.35 -6.34 21.43
CA VAL A 239 5.01 -7.70 21.86
C VAL A 239 5.65 -8.70 20.90
N HIS A 240 6.44 -9.63 21.45
CA HIS A 240 7.02 -10.71 20.66
C HIS A 240 5.96 -11.75 20.27
N LEU A 241 5.75 -11.90 18.96
CA LEU A 241 4.82 -12.87 18.39
C LEU A 241 5.53 -14.20 18.11
N TYR A 242 5.08 -15.28 18.74
CA TYR A 242 5.50 -16.64 18.45
C TYR A 242 4.41 -17.37 17.67
N TYR A 243 4.76 -17.89 16.49
CA TYR A 243 3.85 -18.70 15.68
C TYR A 243 4.08 -20.18 16.02
N HIS A 244 3.04 -20.84 16.51
CA HIS A 244 3.01 -22.30 16.62
C HIS A 244 2.26 -22.84 15.41
N ASP A 245 2.97 -23.56 14.54
CA ASP A 245 2.37 -24.29 13.44
C ASP A 245 2.50 -25.79 13.76
N GLU A 246 1.38 -26.52 13.77
CA GLU A 246 1.38 -27.97 13.91
C GLU A 246 1.57 -28.56 12.50
N THR A 247 2.78 -29.05 12.23
CA THR A 247 3.13 -29.78 11.00
C THR A 247 2.59 -31.20 10.99
#